data_AF-A0A4R2HCS7-F1
#
_entry.id   AF-A0A4R2HCS7-F1
#
_cell.length_a   1.000
_cell.length_b   1.000
_cell.length_c   1.000
_cell.angle_alpha   90.00
_cell.angle_beta   90.00
_cell.angle_gamma   90.00
#
_symmetry.space_group_name_H-M   'P 1'
#
loop_
_entity.id
_entity.type
_entity.pdbx_description
1 polymer ?
#
loop_
_entity_poly.entity_id
_entity_poly.type
_entity_poly.pdbx_seq_one_letter_code
_entity_poly.pdbx_strand_id
1 'polypeptide(L)'
;MTLYRELSSPTCFVYGPATPQHKDAAGKRKLADGIGYLSLNPGAKKDLERDYGFALNALQDGLTTELERSMQSDEEVAFQKATLATRKPAPESPPARLSDAEREQVTLLTTPLKDTVDRRTLEFILGRKPLTEWDAFQQELEAKGSKRYLELVNTARQRYKDKHG
;
A
#
# COMPACT_ATOMS: atom_id res chain seq x y z
N MET A 1 -27.01 -35.45 22.25
CA MET A 1 -28.27 -34.75 22.56
C MET A 1 -27.90 -33.76 23.66
N THR A 2 -27.58 -32.49 23.41
CA THR A 2 -28.25 -31.47 22.60
C THR A 2 -27.26 -30.29 22.54
N LEU A 3 -26.67 -30.01 21.36
CA LEU A 3 -26.93 -28.84 20.50
C LEU A 3 -26.38 -27.52 21.08
N TYR A 4 -25.30 -26.95 20.51
CA TYR A 4 -25.38 -25.98 19.40
C TYR A 4 -26.35 -24.81 19.68
N ARG A 5 -25.91 -23.84 20.50
CA ARG A 5 -26.42 -22.46 20.67
C ARG A 5 -25.45 -21.82 21.68
N GLU A 6 -24.61 -20.84 21.37
CA GLU A 6 -24.85 -19.63 20.60
C GLU A 6 -23.65 -19.32 19.70
N LEU A 7 -23.79 -19.65 18.42
CA LEU A 7 -23.18 -18.91 17.33
C LEU A 7 -24.29 -18.00 16.78
N SER A 8 -24.35 -16.75 17.22
CA SER A 8 -25.02 -15.71 16.44
C SER A 8 -24.26 -14.38 16.54
N SER A 9 -23.76 -13.98 15.38
CA SER A 9 -23.47 -12.61 14.95
C SER A 9 -22.12 -11.99 15.34
N PRO A 10 -21.56 -11.19 14.41
CA PRO A 10 -20.43 -11.65 13.62
C PRO A 10 -19.19 -10.83 13.94
N THR A 11 -18.04 -11.48 14.05
CA THR A 11 -16.76 -11.07 13.44
C THR A 11 -15.63 -11.89 14.03
N CYS A 12 -15.08 -12.80 13.23
CA CYS A 12 -13.64 -13.00 13.25
C CYS A 12 -13.02 -11.65 12.87
N PHE A 13 -12.77 -10.78 13.86
CA PHE A 13 -11.80 -9.71 13.68
C PHE A 13 -10.44 -10.31 14.01
N VAL A 14 -9.52 -10.20 13.05
CA VAL A 14 -8.12 -10.55 13.20
C VAL A 14 -7.47 -9.50 14.10
N TYR A 15 -7.76 -9.63 15.39
CA TYR A 15 -7.08 -9.16 16.61
C TYR A 15 -8.01 -9.67 17.73
N GLY A 16 -7.98 -10.99 17.93
CA GLY A 16 -8.84 -11.66 18.89
C GLY A 16 -8.47 -11.30 20.34
N PRO A 17 -9.28 -11.73 21.33
CA PRO A 17 -9.09 -11.52 22.77
C PRO A 17 -7.79 -12.11 23.38
N ALA A 18 -6.81 -12.49 22.55
CA ALA A 18 -5.57 -13.15 22.92
C ALA A 18 -4.34 -12.22 22.95
N THR A 19 -4.41 -11.00 22.39
CA THR A 19 -3.34 -10.01 22.57
C THR A 19 -3.42 -9.48 24.00
N PRO A 20 -2.36 -9.56 24.82
CA PRO A 20 -2.43 -9.10 26.21
C PRO A 20 -2.41 -7.56 26.26
N GLN A 21 -3.60 -6.98 26.13
CA GLN A 21 -3.88 -5.57 26.22
C GLN A 21 -4.62 -5.27 27.53
N HIS A 22 -4.46 -4.06 28.05
CA HIS A 22 -5.25 -3.55 29.18
C HIS A 22 -5.88 -2.22 28.81
N LYS A 23 -6.91 -1.81 29.55
CA LYS A 23 -7.42 -0.45 29.50
C LYS A 23 -6.74 0.38 30.59
N ASP A 24 -6.31 1.58 30.25
CA ASP A 24 -5.84 2.55 31.23
C ASP A 24 -7.02 3.17 32.01
N ALA A 25 -6.71 4.04 32.97
CA ALA A 25 -7.72 4.71 33.81
C ALA A 25 -8.72 5.57 33.03
N ALA A 26 -8.38 5.95 31.78
CA ALA A 26 -9.26 6.68 30.87
C ALA A 26 -10.05 5.74 29.94
N GLY A 27 -9.92 4.42 30.12
CA GLY A 27 -10.59 3.39 29.33
C GLY A 27 -9.93 3.11 27.97
N LYS A 28 -8.77 3.72 27.68
CA LYS A 28 -8.04 3.56 26.42
C LYS A 28 -7.23 2.26 26.45
N ARG A 29 -7.30 1.48 25.37
CA ARG A 29 -6.53 0.25 25.25
C ARG A 29 -5.03 0.54 25.06
N LYS A 30 -4.19 -0.23 25.72
CA LYS A 30 -2.71 -0.22 25.60
C LYS A 30 -2.16 -1.64 25.70
N LEU A 31 -1.02 -1.87 25.05
CA LEU A 31 -0.23 -3.10 25.26
C LEU A 31 0.18 -3.19 26.74
N ALA A 32 0.15 -4.40 27.31
CA ALA A 32 0.60 -4.61 28.69
C ALA A 32 2.07 -4.20 28.87
N ASP A 33 2.39 -3.44 29.92
CA ASP A 33 3.72 -2.84 30.17
C ASP A 33 4.87 -3.86 30.20
N GLY A 34 4.58 -5.12 30.55
CA GLY A 34 5.56 -6.21 30.59
C GLY A 34 5.83 -6.90 29.26
N ILE A 35 5.17 -6.47 28.19
CA ILE A 35 5.25 -7.05 26.85
C ILE A 35 5.74 -5.99 25.86
N GLY A 36 6.84 -6.30 25.20
CA GLY A 36 7.43 -5.50 24.14
C GLY A 36 6.79 -5.82 22.79
N TYR A 37 6.70 -4.81 21.93
CA TYR A 37 6.29 -4.97 20.55
C TYR A 37 6.79 -3.78 19.74
N LEU A 38 7.62 -4.02 18.72
CA LEU A 38 8.30 -2.97 17.96
C LEU A 38 9.01 -1.97 18.92
N SER A 39 8.67 -0.68 18.84
CA SER A 39 9.22 0.38 19.70
C SER A 39 8.47 0.55 21.03
N LEU A 40 7.44 -0.25 21.31
CA LEU A 40 6.69 -0.18 22.56
C LEU A 40 7.34 -1.03 23.65
N ASN A 41 7.36 -0.48 24.87
CA ASN A 41 7.92 -1.09 26.08
C ASN A 41 9.36 -1.61 25.88
N PRO A 42 10.32 -0.72 25.54
CA PRO A 42 11.71 -1.12 25.31
C PRO A 42 12.29 -1.79 26.57
N GLY A 43 12.87 -2.98 26.41
CA GLY A 43 13.41 -3.77 27.52
C GLY A 43 12.40 -4.64 28.25
N ALA A 44 11.16 -4.75 27.76
CA ALA A 44 10.20 -5.73 28.27
C ALA A 44 10.74 -7.16 28.19
N LYS A 45 10.44 -7.95 29.23
CA LYS A 45 10.95 -9.33 29.36
C LYS A 45 10.29 -10.30 28.38
N LYS A 46 9.06 -10.00 27.97
CA LYS A 46 8.32 -10.77 26.98
C LYS A 46 8.14 -9.94 25.72
N ASP A 47 8.13 -10.60 24.58
CA ASP A 47 7.89 -10.02 23.27
C ASP A 47 6.59 -10.58 22.71
N LEU A 48 5.76 -9.71 22.13
CA LEU A 48 4.43 -10.08 21.66
C LEU A 48 4.48 -11.15 20.56
N GLU A 49 5.39 -11.01 19.61
CA GLU A 49 5.48 -11.94 18.47
C GLU A 49 6.15 -13.24 18.89
N ARG A 50 7.26 -13.14 19.62
CA ARG A 50 8.03 -14.31 20.04
C ARG A 50 7.30 -15.16 21.08
N ASP A 51 6.68 -14.53 22.08
CA ASP A 51 6.15 -15.23 23.25
C ASP A 51 4.63 -15.45 23.18
N TYR A 52 3.92 -14.71 22.32
CA TYR A 52 2.46 -14.83 22.14
C TYR A 52 2.03 -15.06 20.67
N GLY A 53 2.98 -15.11 19.73
CA GLY A 53 2.78 -15.54 18.36
C GLY A 53 2.43 -14.40 17.40
N PHE A 54 1.14 -14.23 17.09
CA PHE A 54 0.74 -13.51 15.87
C PHE A 54 0.47 -12.02 16.11
N ALA A 55 1.28 -11.15 15.51
CA ALA A 55 1.00 -9.72 15.33
C ALA A 55 1.24 -9.35 13.86
N LEU A 56 0.19 -9.33 13.04
CA LEU A 56 0.31 -9.01 11.61
C LEU A 56 -0.37 -7.68 11.33
N ASN A 57 0.44 -6.65 11.08
CA ASN A 57 -0.04 -5.29 10.86
C ASN A 57 -0.97 -5.17 9.63
N ALA A 58 -0.76 -6.01 8.61
CA ALA A 58 -1.49 -5.97 7.35
C ALA A 58 -2.92 -6.57 7.38
N LEU A 59 -3.35 -7.20 8.48
CA LEU A 59 -4.72 -7.72 8.65
C LEU A 59 -5.58 -6.85 9.58
N GLN A 60 -5.09 -5.64 9.92
CA GLN A 60 -5.79 -4.68 10.78
C GLN A 60 -6.88 -3.88 10.06
N ASP A 61 -7.07 -4.12 8.75
CA ASP A 61 -8.11 -3.52 7.93
C ASP A 61 -9.51 -3.96 8.41
N GLY A 62 -10.04 -3.25 9.40
CA GLY A 62 -11.29 -3.56 10.10
C GLY A 62 -11.32 -3.11 11.56
N LEU A 63 -10.18 -2.74 12.14
CA LEU A 63 -10.11 -2.21 13.50
C LEU A 63 -10.57 -0.75 13.54
N THR A 64 -11.11 -0.32 14.68
CA THR A 64 -11.33 1.11 14.91
C THR A 64 -9.98 1.82 14.98
N THR A 65 -9.93 3.08 14.54
CA THR A 65 -8.71 3.90 14.62
C THR A 65 -8.13 3.97 16.05
N GLU A 66 -8.98 3.86 17.08
CA GLU A 66 -8.53 3.78 18.47
C GLU A 66 -7.74 2.49 18.76
N LEU A 67 -8.21 1.36 18.23
CA LEU A 67 -7.59 0.05 18.45
C LEU A 67 -6.31 -0.10 17.64
N GLU A 68 -6.29 0.36 16.39
CA GLU A 68 -5.08 0.44 15.57
C GLU A 68 -3.98 1.27 16.28
N ARG A 69 -4.32 2.48 16.72
CA ARG A 69 -3.38 3.38 17.41
C ARG A 69 -2.95 2.90 18.79
N SER A 70 -3.61 1.89 19.37
CA SER A 70 -3.19 1.33 20.67
C SER A 70 -1.89 0.53 20.59
N MET A 71 -1.51 0.13 19.37
CA MET A 71 -0.31 -0.65 19.07
C MET A 71 0.78 0.20 18.39
N GLN A 72 0.59 1.53 18.35
CA GLN A 72 1.53 2.50 17.79
C GLN A 72 2.16 3.33 18.92
N SER A 73 3.37 3.84 18.66
CA SER A 73 4.01 4.78 19.58
C SER A 73 3.30 6.14 19.59
N ASP A 74 3.46 6.91 20.67
CA ASP A 74 2.89 8.28 20.73
C ASP A 74 3.46 9.19 19.63
N GLU A 75 4.73 8.99 19.25
CA GLU A 75 5.39 9.71 18.15
C GLU A 75 4.74 9.40 16.80
N GLU A 76 4.48 8.12 16.51
CA GLU A 76 3.81 7.69 15.29
C GLU A 76 2.38 8.25 15.21
N VAL A 77 1.63 8.21 16.31
CA VAL A 77 0.29 8.80 16.40
C VAL A 77 0.34 10.32 16.16
N ALA A 78 1.34 11.01 16.70
CA ALA A 78 1.51 12.45 16.50
C ALA A 78 1.85 12.78 15.03
N PHE A 79 2.77 12.02 14.41
CA PHE A 79 3.13 12.16 13.01
C PHE A 79 1.95 11.93 12.07
N GLN A 80 1.18 10.87 12.30
CA GLN A 80 -0.02 10.58 11.50
C GLN A 80 -1.07 11.70 11.65
N LYS A 81 -1.32 12.19 12.86
CA LYS A 81 -2.23 13.33 13.08
C LYS A 81 -1.78 14.60 12.36
N ALA A 82 -0.48 14.93 12.44
CA ALA A 82 0.09 16.09 11.75
C ALA A 82 -0.01 15.94 10.22
N THR A 83 0.23 14.73 9.71
CA THR A 83 0.10 14.42 8.28
C THR A 83 -1.35 14.52 7.83
N LEU A 84 -2.31 13.95 8.56
CA LEU A 84 -3.74 14.02 8.22
C LEU A 84 -4.30 15.44 8.29
N ALA A 85 -3.79 16.28 9.19
CA ALA A 85 -4.22 17.67 9.31
C ALA A 85 -3.73 18.55 8.15
N THR A 86 -2.63 18.18 7.50
CA THR A 86 -1.96 19.02 6.48
C THR A 86 -2.06 18.46 5.07
N ARG A 87 -2.18 17.13 4.93
CA ARG A 87 -2.25 16.44 3.65
C ARG A 87 -3.61 16.66 2.99
N LYS A 88 -3.59 17.25 1.80
CA LYS A 88 -4.74 17.23 0.90
C LYS A 88 -4.71 15.91 0.11
N PRO A 89 -5.79 15.11 0.13
CA PRO A 89 -5.89 13.96 -0.76
C PRO A 89 -5.69 14.41 -2.21
N ALA A 90 -4.87 13.67 -2.96
CA ALA A 90 -4.83 13.87 -4.39
C ALA A 90 -6.21 13.50 -4.96
N PRO A 91 -6.74 14.23 -5.95
CA PRO A 91 -7.94 13.80 -6.64
C PRO A 91 -7.70 12.42 -7.23
N GLU A 92 -8.72 11.56 -7.17
CA GLU A 92 -8.64 10.25 -7.81
C GLU A 92 -8.30 10.43 -9.29
N SER A 93 -7.39 9.60 -9.78
CA SER A 93 -7.08 9.62 -11.21
C SER A 93 -8.34 9.23 -11.98
N PRO A 94 -8.81 10.05 -12.94
CA PRO A 94 -10.02 9.75 -13.68
C PRO A 94 -9.88 8.40 -14.39
N PRO A 95 -10.90 7.53 -14.34
CA PRO A 95 -10.86 6.23 -15.00
C PRO A 95 -10.89 6.39 -16.53
N ALA A 96 -9.72 6.60 -17.12
CA ALA A 96 -9.52 6.67 -18.57
C ALA A 96 -9.55 5.26 -19.18
N ARG A 97 -10.74 4.65 -19.24
CA ARG A 97 -10.88 3.29 -19.78
C ARG A 97 -10.51 3.25 -21.26
N LEU A 98 -9.57 2.37 -21.58
CA LEU A 98 -9.28 1.93 -22.95
C LEU A 98 -10.46 1.11 -23.49
N SER A 99 -10.77 1.29 -24.77
CA SER A 99 -11.61 0.35 -25.53
C SER A 99 -10.91 -1.00 -25.66
N ASP A 100 -11.63 -2.05 -26.06
CA ASP A 100 -11.03 -3.38 -26.17
C ASP A 100 -9.92 -3.42 -27.25
N ALA A 101 -10.13 -2.74 -28.39
CA ALA A 101 -9.11 -2.61 -29.44
C ALA A 101 -7.89 -1.80 -28.97
N GLU A 102 -8.09 -0.71 -28.21
CA GLU A 102 -6.99 0.06 -27.63
C GLU A 102 -6.21 -0.77 -26.60
N ARG A 103 -6.92 -1.59 -25.79
CA ARG A 103 -6.31 -2.46 -24.79
C ARG A 103 -5.45 -3.55 -25.43
N GLU A 104 -5.91 -4.14 -26.52
CA GLU A 104 -5.13 -5.13 -27.28
C GLU A 104 -3.84 -4.50 -27.83
N GLN A 105 -3.94 -3.32 -28.45
CA GLN A 105 -2.76 -2.58 -28.93
C GLN A 105 -1.79 -2.22 -27.80
N VAL A 106 -2.31 -1.71 -26.68
CA VAL A 106 -1.49 -1.39 -25.50
C VAL A 106 -0.80 -2.65 -24.96
N THR A 107 -1.48 -3.79 -24.94
CA THR A 107 -0.90 -5.07 -24.48
C THR A 107 0.30 -5.47 -25.34
N LEU A 108 0.20 -5.32 -26.67
CA LEU A 108 1.30 -5.62 -27.59
C LEU A 108 2.51 -4.68 -27.41
N LEU A 109 2.28 -3.43 -27.01
CA LEU A 109 3.33 -2.43 -26.81
C LEU A 109 3.99 -2.51 -25.41
N THR A 110 3.23 -2.90 -24.39
CA THR A 110 3.64 -2.74 -22.98
C THR A 110 4.84 -3.61 -22.64
N THR A 111 4.82 -4.90 -22.98
CA THR A 111 5.91 -5.83 -22.66
C THR A 111 7.26 -5.37 -23.22
N PRO A 112 7.43 -5.14 -24.54
CA PRO A 112 8.74 -4.75 -25.07
C PRO A 112 9.23 -3.39 -24.56
N LEU A 113 8.31 -2.46 -24.27
CA LEU A 113 8.67 -1.17 -23.65
C LEU A 113 9.16 -1.38 -22.22
N LYS A 114 8.44 -2.14 -21.41
CA LYS A 114 8.79 -2.41 -20.01
C LYS A 114 10.13 -3.14 -19.91
N ASP A 115 10.35 -4.19 -20.69
CA ASP A 115 11.60 -4.94 -20.69
C ASP A 115 12.80 -4.04 -21.03
N THR A 116 12.61 -3.11 -21.96
CA THR A 116 13.64 -2.14 -22.35
C THR A 116 13.94 -1.16 -21.24
N VAL A 117 12.90 -0.60 -20.59
CA VAL A 117 13.07 0.31 -19.45
C VAL A 117 13.77 -0.40 -18.30
N ASP A 118 13.34 -1.60 -17.92
CA ASP A 118 13.90 -2.35 -16.80
C ASP A 118 15.38 -2.68 -17.05
N ARG A 119 15.71 -3.18 -18.25
CA ARG A 119 17.10 -3.47 -18.64
C ARG A 119 17.98 -2.21 -18.63
N ARG A 120 17.53 -1.12 -19.26
CA ARG A 120 18.31 0.13 -19.35
C ARG A 120 18.50 0.79 -18.00
N THR A 121 17.48 0.77 -17.15
CA THR A 121 17.55 1.24 -15.77
C THR A 121 18.63 0.48 -15.01
N LEU A 122 18.68 -0.86 -15.12
CA LEU A 122 19.71 -1.67 -14.50
C LEU A 122 21.11 -1.37 -15.05
N GLU A 123 21.25 -1.19 -16.37
CA GLU A 123 22.52 -0.82 -17.01
C GLU A 123 23.05 0.53 -16.49
N PHE A 124 22.18 1.53 -16.30
CA PHE A 124 22.54 2.83 -15.72
C PHE A 124 22.91 2.73 -14.25
N ILE A 125 22.13 2.02 -13.43
CA ILE A 125 22.39 1.84 -11.99
C ILE A 125 23.74 1.15 -11.76
N LEU A 126 24.04 0.12 -12.55
CA LEU A 126 25.29 -0.63 -12.43
C LEU A 126 26.49 0.05 -13.10
N GLY A 127 26.30 1.22 -13.72
CA GLY A 127 27.36 1.93 -14.45
C GLY A 127 27.85 1.20 -15.72
N ARG A 128 27.10 0.21 -16.22
CA ARG A 128 27.41 -0.49 -17.48
C ARG A 128 27.15 0.39 -18.70
N LYS A 129 26.29 1.39 -18.53
CA LYS A 129 26.02 2.44 -19.51
C LYS A 129 26.12 3.80 -18.85
N PRO A 130 26.82 4.78 -19.46
CA PRO A 130 26.84 6.14 -18.94
C PRO A 130 25.52 6.85 -19.23
N LEU A 131 25.13 7.81 -18.39
CA LEU A 131 23.93 8.63 -18.60
C LEU A 131 23.99 9.49 -19.87
N THR A 132 25.16 9.66 -20.48
CA THR A 132 25.30 10.29 -21.80
C THR A 132 24.61 9.49 -22.92
N GLU A 133 24.26 8.21 -22.71
CA GLU A 133 23.46 7.41 -23.64
C GLU A 133 21.94 7.57 -23.46
N TRP A 134 21.48 8.54 -22.65
CA TRP A 134 20.06 8.76 -22.39
C TRP A 134 19.23 8.98 -23.66
N ASP A 135 19.72 9.79 -24.60
CA ASP A 135 19.00 10.08 -25.84
C ASP A 135 18.87 8.83 -26.74
N ALA A 136 19.89 7.97 -26.76
CA ALA A 136 19.84 6.70 -27.47
C ALA A 136 18.80 5.74 -26.84
N PHE A 137 18.69 5.74 -25.52
CA PHE A 137 17.62 5.02 -24.81
C PHE A 137 16.22 5.56 -25.18
N GLN A 138 16.04 6.88 -25.26
CA GLN A 138 14.76 7.45 -25.70
C GLN A 138 14.42 7.03 -27.13
N GLN A 139 15.37 7.10 -28.06
CA GLN A 139 15.17 6.65 -29.44
C GLN A 139 14.81 5.16 -29.53
N GLU A 140 15.43 4.31 -28.70
CA GLU A 140 15.08 2.89 -28.61
C GLU A 140 13.62 2.68 -28.17
N LEU A 141 13.15 3.45 -27.18
CA LEU A 141 11.75 3.40 -26.74
C LEU A 141 10.79 3.88 -27.83
N GLU A 142 11.15 4.96 -28.54
CA GLU A 142 10.34 5.46 -29.66
C GLU A 142 10.22 4.43 -30.79
N ALA A 143 11.33 3.79 -31.15
CA ALA A 143 11.34 2.72 -32.15
C ALA A 143 10.48 1.50 -31.73
N LYS A 144 10.33 1.29 -30.41
CA LYS A 144 9.45 0.26 -29.83
C LYS A 144 8.00 0.71 -29.66
N GLY A 145 7.65 1.92 -30.11
CA GLY A 145 6.28 2.42 -30.12
C GLY A 145 5.85 3.16 -28.85
N SER A 146 6.79 3.73 -28.08
CA SER A 146 6.45 4.53 -26.89
C SER A 146 5.52 5.71 -27.22
N LYS A 147 5.73 6.37 -28.38
CA LYS A 147 4.86 7.44 -28.88
C LYS A 147 3.43 6.94 -29.08
N ARG A 148 3.28 5.80 -29.75
CA ARG A 148 1.97 5.17 -29.99
C ARG A 148 1.27 4.78 -28.69
N TYR A 149 2.01 4.23 -27.73
CA TYR A 149 1.48 3.90 -26.41
C TYR A 149 0.92 5.16 -25.71
N LEU A 150 1.70 6.25 -25.69
CA LEU A 150 1.29 7.51 -25.07
C LEU A 150 0.06 8.12 -25.76
N GLU A 151 0.01 8.08 -27.10
CA GLU A 151 -1.16 8.54 -27.86
C GLU A 151 -2.44 7.79 -27.47
N LEU A 152 -2.40 6.45 -27.34
CA LEU A 152 -3.55 5.63 -26.98
C LEU A 152 -4.07 6.00 -25.57
N VAL A 153 -3.16 6.09 -24.59
CA VAL A 153 -3.51 6.42 -23.20
C VAL A 153 -4.02 7.86 -23.09
N ASN A 154 -3.37 8.81 -23.75
CA ASN A 154 -3.79 10.22 -23.74
C ASN A 154 -5.14 10.43 -24.44
N THR A 155 -5.39 9.70 -25.53
CA THR A 155 -6.69 9.73 -26.23
C THR A 155 -7.80 9.22 -25.33
N ALA A 156 -7.59 8.10 -24.63
CA ALA A 156 -8.58 7.57 -23.69
C ALA A 156 -8.83 8.55 -22.53
N ARG A 157 -7.79 9.24 -22.04
CA ARG A 157 -7.91 10.29 -21.04
C ARG A 157 -8.70 11.50 -21.55
N GLN A 158 -8.41 11.98 -22.75
CA GLN A 158 -9.12 13.11 -23.36
C GLN A 158 -10.59 12.76 -23.57
N ARG A 159 -10.89 11.57 -24.11
CA ARG A 159 -12.25 11.04 -24.27
C ARG A 159 -13.02 10.98 -22.96
N TYR A 160 -12.36 10.63 -21.85
CA TYR A 160 -12.99 10.65 -20.54
C TYR A 160 -13.28 12.10 -20.10
N LYS A 161 -12.32 13.00 -20.24
CA LYS A 161 -12.47 14.41 -19.89
C LYS A 161 -13.60 15.08 -20.68
N ASP A 162 -13.73 14.82 -21.97
CA ASP A 162 -14.78 15.43 -22.81
C ASP A 162 -16.20 14.95 -22.45
N LYS A 163 -16.32 13.77 -21.84
CA LYS A 163 -17.62 13.20 -21.42
C LYS A 163 -18.01 13.54 -19.98
N HIS A 164 -17.07 13.96 -19.15
CA HIS A 164 -17.25 14.07 -17.69
C HIS A 164 -16.67 15.34 -17.05
N GLY A 165 -15.99 16.20 -17.83
CA GLY A 165 -15.50 17.51 -17.42
C GLY A 165 -16.44 18.63 -17.82
#